data_AF-A0A1V1P249-F1
#
_entry.id   AF-A0A1V1P249-F1
#
_cell.length_a   1.000
_cell.length_b   1.000
_cell.length_c   1.000
_cell.angle_alpha   90.00
_cell.angle_beta   90.00
_cell.angle_gamma   90.00
#
_symmetry.space_group_name_H-M   'P 1'
#
loop_
_entity.id
_entity.type
_entity.pdbx_description
1 polymer ?
#
loop_
_entity_poly.entity_id
_entity_poly.type
_entity_poly.pdbx_seq_one_letter_code
_entity_poly.pdbx_strand_id
1 'polypeptide(L)'
;MESNIQSASIFMYYLMLLMVLFTIFMVNRLQNSRIGRAWMALREDEIACQAMGIDRMRTKLLAFALGATWAGLMGAIFAAKTTFINPACFTFLESAIILSIVVLGGMGSILGVVLAAFILILLPEYLRAFSDYRMLIFGASMVLMMVFRPQGLVSHVNKHFQKSCITK
;
A
#
# COMPACT_ATOMS: atom_id res chain seq x y z
N MET A 1 -27.76 6.40 -25.42
CA MET A 1 -26.53 6.99 -24.84
C MET A 1 -26.24 6.48 -23.42
N GLU A 2 -27.25 6.15 -22.62
CA GLU A 2 -27.06 5.65 -21.24
C GLU A 2 -26.38 4.27 -21.13
N SER A 3 -26.60 3.38 -22.11
CA SER A 3 -25.99 2.04 -22.13
C SER A 3 -24.45 2.03 -22.31
N ASN A 4 -23.87 3.04 -22.96
CA ASN A 4 -22.42 3.14 -23.16
C ASN A 4 -21.69 3.60 -21.89
N ILE A 5 -22.28 4.52 -21.12
CA ILE A 5 -21.66 5.04 -19.88
C ILE A 5 -21.67 3.98 -18.77
N GLN A 6 -22.72 3.16 -18.71
CA GLN A 6 -22.78 2.03 -17.78
C GLN A 6 -21.76 0.94 -18.16
N SER A 7 -21.63 0.63 -19.46
CA SER A 7 -20.62 -0.32 -19.96
C SER A 7 -19.19 0.15 -19.68
N ALA A 8 -18.89 1.44 -19.88
CA ALA A 8 -17.57 2.02 -19.57
C ALA A 8 -17.27 2.00 -18.06
N SER A 9 -18.27 2.21 -17.21
CA SER A 9 -18.13 2.14 -15.76
C SER A 9 -17.86 0.71 -15.30
N ILE A 10 -18.61 -0.26 -15.83
CA ILE A 10 -18.43 -1.69 -15.56
C ILE A 10 -17.06 -2.17 -16.04
N PHE A 11 -16.64 -1.79 -17.25
CA PHE A 11 -15.31 -2.15 -17.79
C PHE A 11 -14.19 -1.67 -16.88
N MET A 12 -14.27 -0.43 -16.41
CA MET A 12 -13.27 0.15 -15.53
C MET A 12 -13.29 -0.43 -14.11
N TYR A 13 -14.46 -0.86 -13.62
CA TYR A 13 -14.54 -1.61 -12.37
C TYR A 13 -13.81 -2.95 -12.48
N TYR A 14 -14.05 -3.70 -13.56
CA TYR A 14 -13.31 -4.96 -13.81
C TYR A 14 -11.81 -4.72 -14.01
N LEU A 15 -11.42 -3.63 -14.67
CA LEU A 15 -10.01 -3.25 -14.82
C LEU A 15 -9.37 -2.97 -13.46
N MET A 16 -10.03 -2.21 -12.59
CA MET A 16 -9.52 -1.93 -11.23
C MET A 16 -9.44 -3.20 -10.38
N LEU A 17 -10.43 -4.09 -10.47
CA LEU A 17 -10.42 -5.37 -9.75
C LEU A 17 -9.28 -6.27 -10.24
N LEU A 18 -9.10 -6.40 -11.56
CA LEU A 18 -7.99 -7.13 -12.16
C LEU A 18 -6.66 -6.56 -11.72
N MET A 19 -6.53 -5.23 -11.69
CA MET A 19 -5.36 -4.54 -11.21
C MET A 19 -5.07 -4.86 -9.75
N VAL A 20 -6.06 -4.79 -8.85
CA VAL A 20 -5.89 -5.16 -7.43
C VAL A 20 -5.37 -6.60 -7.30
N LEU A 21 -5.99 -7.55 -8.00
CA LEU A 21 -5.53 -8.95 -8.00
C LEU A 21 -4.10 -9.09 -8.55
N PHE A 22 -3.79 -8.39 -9.63
CA PHE A 22 -2.45 -8.35 -10.22
C PHE A 22 -1.43 -7.77 -9.23
N THR A 23 -1.78 -6.71 -8.48
CA THR A 23 -0.94 -6.13 -7.43
C THR A 23 -0.63 -7.15 -6.33
N ILE A 24 -1.65 -7.87 -5.84
CA ILE A 24 -1.50 -8.86 -4.78
C ILE A 24 -0.63 -10.02 -5.26
N PHE A 25 -0.83 -10.48 -6.49
CA PHE A 25 -0.02 -11.53 -7.11
C PHE A 25 1.45 -11.10 -7.26
N MET A 26 1.69 -9.91 -7.82
CA MET A 26 3.04 -9.35 -7.99
C MET A 26 3.78 -9.20 -6.66
N VAL A 27 3.13 -8.63 -5.64
CA VAL A 27 3.73 -8.43 -4.32
C VAL A 27 4.06 -9.77 -3.67
N ASN A 28 3.16 -10.75 -3.69
CA ASN A 28 3.42 -12.10 -3.16
C ASN A 28 4.59 -12.78 -3.88
N ARG A 29 4.65 -12.65 -5.21
CA ARG A 29 5.75 -13.21 -6.01
C ARG A 29 7.09 -12.52 -5.69
N LEU A 30 7.07 -11.21 -5.50
CA LEU A 30 8.25 -10.40 -5.21
C LEU A 30 8.82 -10.68 -3.81
N GLN A 31 7.95 -10.85 -2.80
CA GLN A 31 8.36 -11.24 -1.45
C GLN A 31 9.08 -12.60 -1.43
N ASN A 32 8.61 -13.58 -2.21
CA ASN A 32 9.25 -14.90 -2.32
C ASN A 32 10.47 -14.92 -3.26
N SER A 33 10.77 -13.82 -3.97
CA SER A 33 11.91 -13.72 -4.88
C SER A 33 13.23 -13.45 -4.13
N ARG A 34 14.35 -13.62 -4.84
CA ARG A 34 15.70 -13.28 -4.33
C ARG A 34 15.80 -11.80 -3.95
N ILE A 35 15.14 -10.93 -4.73
CA ILE A 35 15.13 -9.47 -4.53
C ILE A 35 14.42 -9.11 -3.21
N GLY A 36 13.26 -9.71 -2.93
CA GLY A 36 12.52 -9.49 -1.69
C GLY A 36 13.32 -9.90 -0.44
N ARG A 37 14.02 -11.04 -0.51
CA ARG A 37 14.92 -11.48 0.58
C ARG A 37 16.12 -10.55 0.76
N ALA A 38 16.69 -10.03 -0.33
CA ALA A 38 17.79 -9.07 -0.25
C ALA A 38 17.37 -7.77 0.45
N TRP A 39 16.14 -7.28 0.22
CA TRP A 39 15.60 -6.11 0.93
C TRP A 39 15.37 -6.37 2.41
N MET A 40 14.90 -7.56 2.77
CA MET A 40 14.71 -7.92 4.17
C MET A 40 16.05 -7.96 4.92
N ALA A 41 17.08 -8.56 4.32
CA ALA A 41 18.42 -8.58 4.89
C ALA A 41 19.02 -7.17 5.01
N LEU A 42 18.83 -6.32 3.99
CA LEU A 42 19.30 -4.93 4.00
C LEU A 42 18.64 -4.10 5.11
N ARG A 43 17.39 -4.43 5.50
CA ARG A 43 16.66 -3.76 6.59
C ARG A 43 17.19 -4.14 7.97
N GLU A 44 17.77 -5.33 8.14
CA GLU A 44 18.31 -5.80 9.42
C GLU A 44 19.71 -5.24 9.70
N ASP A 45 20.64 -5.36 8.73
CA ASP A 45 21.97 -4.78 8.85
C ASP A 45 22.58 -4.50 7.46
N GLU A 46 22.75 -3.21 7.15
CA GLU A 46 23.32 -2.75 5.89
C GLU A 46 24.81 -3.09 5.76
N ILE A 47 25.56 -3.06 6.87
CA ILE A 47 27.00 -3.30 6.89
C ILE A 47 27.28 -4.79 6.65
N ALA A 48 26.51 -5.67 7.31
CA ALA A 48 26.61 -7.11 7.11
C ALA A 48 26.24 -7.53 5.68
N CYS A 49 25.19 -6.93 5.09
CA CYS A 49 24.82 -7.20 3.69
C CYS A 49 25.93 -6.82 2.70
N GLN A 50 26.62 -5.71 2.95
CA GLN A 50 27.72 -5.26 2.10
C GLN A 50 28.92 -6.20 2.17
N ALA A 51 29.24 -6.74 3.36
CA ALA A 51 30.28 -7.75 3.54
C ALA A 51 29.96 -9.06 2.80
N MET A 52 28.68 -9.40 2.66
CA MET A 52 28.18 -10.55 1.90
C MET A 52 28.11 -10.33 0.38
N GLY A 53 28.60 -9.18 -0.12
CA GLY A 53 28.66 -8.88 -1.55
C GLY A 53 27.35 -8.38 -2.18
N ILE A 54 26.37 -7.98 -1.37
CA ILE A 54 25.12 -7.38 -1.87
C ILE A 54 25.34 -5.90 -2.16
N ASP A 55 25.10 -5.48 -3.40
CA ASP A 55 25.17 -4.07 -3.79
C ASP A 55 24.01 -3.27 -3.17
N ARG A 56 24.34 -2.43 -2.18
CA ARG A 56 23.39 -1.55 -1.47
C ARG A 56 22.69 -0.54 -2.40
N MET A 57 23.40 -0.02 -3.41
CA MET A 57 22.87 1.00 -4.32
C MET A 57 21.82 0.40 -5.24
N ARG A 58 22.14 -0.72 -5.90
CA ARG A 58 21.19 -1.42 -6.78
C ARG A 58 19.96 -1.86 -6.01
N THR A 59 20.16 -2.38 -4.80
CA THR A 59 19.06 -2.90 -3.98
C THR A 59 18.11 -1.79 -3.53
N LYS A 60 18.62 -0.62 -3.09
CA LYS A 60 17.79 0.56 -2.76
C LYS A 60 17.11 1.16 -3.99
N LEU A 61 17.83 1.27 -5.12
CA LEU A 61 17.29 1.78 -6.38
C LEU A 61 16.14 0.90 -6.90
N LEU A 62 16.26 -0.42 -6.82
CA LEU A 62 15.19 -1.33 -7.22
C LEU A 62 13.95 -1.17 -6.32
N ALA A 63 14.12 -0.97 -5.01
CA ALA A 63 12.99 -0.75 -4.11
C ALA A 63 12.24 0.54 -4.48
N PHE A 64 12.97 1.62 -4.74
CA PHE A 64 12.40 2.90 -5.18
C PHE A 64 11.74 2.79 -6.56
N ALA A 65 12.40 2.18 -7.53
CA ALA A 65 11.89 2.01 -8.89
C ALA A 65 10.59 1.20 -8.89
N LEU A 66 10.52 0.10 -8.13
CA LEU A 66 9.30 -0.72 -8.04
C LEU A 66 8.15 0.05 -7.38
N GLY A 67 8.41 0.84 -6.33
CA GLY A 67 7.40 1.74 -5.76
C GLY A 67 6.90 2.79 -6.77
N ALA A 68 7.82 3.45 -7.49
CA ALA A 68 7.50 4.47 -8.47
C ALA A 68 6.69 3.93 -9.65
N THR A 69 7.01 2.72 -10.14
CA THR A 69 6.22 2.07 -11.20
C THR A 69 4.78 1.83 -10.78
N TRP A 70 4.55 1.45 -9.52
CA TRP A 70 3.20 1.21 -9.01
C TRP A 70 2.39 2.49 -8.83
N ALA A 71 3.04 3.53 -8.29
CA ALA A 71 2.44 4.85 -8.17
C ALA A 71 2.05 5.44 -9.54
N GLY A 72 2.93 5.31 -10.54
CA GLY A 72 2.67 5.78 -11.90
C GLY A 72 1.53 5.01 -12.59
N LEU A 73 1.53 3.68 -12.45
CA LEU A 73 0.48 2.81 -13.00
C LEU A 73 -0.91 3.15 -12.42
N MET A 74 -1.00 3.34 -11.10
CA MET A 74 -2.25 3.70 -10.45
C MET A 74 -2.68 5.14 -10.79
N GLY A 75 -1.73 6.08 -10.88
CA GLY A 75 -2.00 7.46 -11.29
C GLY A 75 -2.56 7.56 -12.71
N ALA A 76 -2.05 6.77 -13.67
CA ALA A 76 -2.57 6.73 -15.03
C ALA A 76 -4.03 6.25 -15.09
N ILE A 77 -4.38 5.22 -14.29
CA ILE A 77 -5.75 4.72 -14.19
C ILE A 77 -6.67 5.77 -13.54
N PHE A 78 -6.19 6.45 -12.50
CA PHE A 78 -6.95 7.52 -11.85
C PHE A 78 -7.24 8.69 -12.82
N ALA A 79 -6.24 9.11 -13.61
CA ALA A 79 -6.44 10.14 -14.64
C ALA A 79 -7.47 9.71 -15.70
N ALA A 80 -7.41 8.45 -16.15
CA ALA A 80 -8.38 7.88 -17.10
C ALA A 80 -9.81 7.79 -16.52
N LYS A 81 -9.95 7.70 -15.19
CA LYS A 81 -11.26 7.70 -14.52
C LYS A 81 -11.85 9.10 -14.37
N THR A 82 -11.06 10.06 -13.91
CA THR A 82 -11.58 11.37 -13.54
C THR A 82 -11.76 12.28 -14.76
N THR A 83 -11.09 12.01 -15.89
CA THR A 83 -11.13 12.76 -17.17
C THR A 83 -10.70 14.24 -17.08
N PHE A 84 -10.87 14.86 -15.92
CA PHE A 84 -10.51 16.24 -15.61
C PHE A 84 -9.77 16.28 -14.27
N ILE A 85 -8.52 16.74 -14.27
CA ILE A 85 -7.72 16.86 -13.04
C ILE A 85 -7.93 18.25 -12.46
N ASN A 86 -8.55 18.32 -11.29
CA ASN A 86 -8.66 19.54 -10.50
C ASN A 86 -7.71 19.43 -9.28
N PRO A 87 -6.92 20.47 -8.92
CA PRO A 87 -6.12 20.46 -7.69
C PRO A 87 -6.96 20.21 -6.42
N ALA A 88 -8.26 20.50 -6.44
CA ALA A 88 -9.18 20.16 -5.35
C ALA A 88 -9.36 18.65 -5.10
N CYS A 89 -8.97 17.78 -6.05
CA CYS A 89 -8.99 16.33 -5.85
C CYS A 89 -7.74 15.81 -5.10
N PHE A 90 -6.70 16.61 -4.98
CA PHE A 90 -5.43 16.25 -4.32
C PHE A 90 -5.23 17.09 -3.06
N THR A 91 -6.22 17.07 -2.17
CA THR A 91 -6.11 17.77 -0.90
C THR A 91 -5.14 17.05 0.05
N PHE A 92 -4.68 17.77 1.08
CA PHE A 92 -3.89 17.18 2.15
C PHE A 92 -4.60 15.99 2.82
N LEU A 93 -5.94 16.05 2.92
CA LEU A 93 -6.74 14.99 3.52
C LEU A 93 -6.65 13.68 2.74
N GLU A 94 -6.71 13.73 1.39
CA GLU A 94 -6.58 12.53 0.54
C GLU A 94 -5.22 11.85 0.72
N SER A 95 -4.14 12.63 0.73
CA SER A 95 -2.79 12.11 0.99
C SER A 95 -2.68 11.49 2.39
N ALA A 96 -3.29 12.14 3.39
CA ALA A 96 -3.32 11.63 4.75
C ALA A 96 -4.12 10.33 4.88
N ILE A 97 -5.23 10.17 4.15
CA ILE A 97 -6.02 8.93 4.07
C ILE A 97 -5.18 7.79 3.47
N ILE A 98 -4.48 8.04 2.36
CA ILE A 98 -3.65 7.01 1.73
C ILE A 98 -2.51 6.58 2.67
N LEU A 99 -1.85 7.54 3.33
CA LEU A 99 -0.81 7.25 4.32
C LEU A 99 -1.35 6.49 5.53
N SER A 100 -2.54 6.87 6.03
CA SER A 100 -3.12 6.21 7.19
C SER A 100 -3.54 4.78 6.91
N ILE A 101 -4.04 4.46 5.71
CA ILE A 101 -4.32 3.08 5.28
C ILE A 101 -3.07 2.21 5.36
N VAL A 102 -1.92 2.71 4.89
CA VAL A 102 -0.66 1.94 4.91
C VAL A 102 -0.12 1.77 6.33
N VAL A 103 -0.18 2.83 7.15
CA VAL A 103 0.26 2.78 8.55
C VAL A 103 -0.62 1.85 9.38
N LEU A 104 -1.94 1.93 9.23
CA LEU A 104 -2.92 1.11 9.94
C LEU A 104 -2.87 -0.36 9.49
N GLY A 105 -2.62 -0.61 8.20
CA GLY A 105 -2.45 -1.95 7.66
C GLY A 105 -1.18 -2.66 8.14
N GLY A 106 -0.14 -1.90 8.53
CA GLY A 106 1.15 -2.43 8.99
C GLY A 106 2.15 -2.66 7.85
N MET A 107 3.43 -2.39 8.13
CA MET A 107 4.51 -2.51 7.15
C MET A 107 4.74 -3.97 6.73
N GLY A 108 4.30 -4.34 5.53
CA GLY A 108 4.57 -5.64 4.89
C GLY A 108 3.39 -6.61 4.84
N SER A 109 2.26 -6.32 5.48
CA SER A 109 1.09 -7.21 5.50
C SER A 109 0.05 -6.81 4.44
N ILE A 110 -0.10 -7.61 3.38
CA ILE A 110 -1.09 -7.36 2.32
C ILE A 110 -2.52 -7.42 2.90
N LEU A 111 -2.82 -8.44 3.71
CA LEU A 111 -4.14 -8.61 4.32
C LEU A 111 -4.49 -7.47 5.29
N GLY A 112 -3.49 -6.99 6.05
CA GLY A 112 -3.66 -5.84 6.93
C GLY A 112 -4.03 -4.57 6.17
N VAL A 113 -3.33 -4.26 5.07
CA VAL A 113 -3.62 -3.09 4.22
C VAL A 113 -4.99 -3.18 3.56
N VAL A 114 -5.41 -4.37 3.10
CA VAL A 114 -6.75 -4.55 2.50
C VAL A 114 -7.85 -4.31 3.55
N LEU A 115 -7.72 -4.89 4.75
CA LEU A 115 -8.68 -4.65 5.84
C LEU A 115 -8.70 -3.18 6.27
N ALA A 116 -7.53 -2.55 6.36
CA ALA A 116 -7.40 -1.14 6.70
C ALA A 116 -8.11 -0.24 5.68
N ALA A 117 -7.93 -0.50 4.38
CA ALA A 117 -8.61 0.23 3.32
C ALA A 117 -10.13 0.11 3.42
N PHE A 118 -10.65 -1.10 3.64
CA PHE A 118 -12.09 -1.32 3.84
C PHE A 118 -12.63 -0.52 5.03
N ILE A 119 -11.95 -0.58 6.18
CA ILE A 119 -12.39 0.11 7.39
C ILE A 119 -12.33 1.63 7.20
N LEU A 120 -11.19 2.17 6.75
CA LEU A 120 -10.98 3.61 6.63
C LEU A 120 -11.74 4.26 5.48
N ILE A 121 -12.22 3.49 4.49
CA ILE A 121 -13.09 4.00 3.43
C ILE A 121 -14.56 3.93 3.87
N LEU A 122 -15.00 2.84 4.50
CA LEU A 122 -16.38 2.74 5.00
C LEU A 122 -16.67 3.75 6.11
N LEU A 123 -15.73 3.95 7.03
CA LEU A 123 -15.92 4.80 8.21
C LEU A 123 -16.35 6.24 7.82
N PRO A 124 -15.60 7.00 7.02
CA PRO A 124 -16.00 8.34 6.60
C PRO A 124 -17.23 8.34 5.69
N GLU A 125 -17.53 7.25 4.96
CA GLU A 125 -18.73 7.18 4.11
C GLU A 125 -20.01 7.04 4.96
N TYR A 126 -19.99 6.28 6.05
CA TYR A 126 -21.09 6.26 7.02
C TYR A 126 -21.22 7.60 7.77
N LEU A 127 -20.09 8.23 8.07
CA LEU A 127 -20.07 9.55 8.71
C LEU A 127 -20.38 10.70 7.77
N ARG A 128 -20.50 10.44 6.46
CA ARG A 128 -20.87 11.44 5.45
C ARG A 128 -22.23 12.08 5.75
N ALA A 129 -23.12 11.38 6.46
CA ALA A 129 -24.41 11.91 6.90
C ALA A 129 -24.29 13.01 7.98
N PHE A 130 -23.16 13.10 8.70
CA PHE A 130 -22.87 14.09 9.73
C PHE A 130 -21.67 14.96 9.30
N SER A 131 -21.91 15.89 8.38
CA SER A 131 -20.89 16.63 7.61
C SER A 131 -19.84 17.38 8.43
N ASP A 132 -20.17 17.87 9.63
CA ASP A 132 -19.27 18.74 10.42
C ASP A 132 -18.23 17.98 11.25
N TYR A 133 -18.54 16.74 11.69
CA TYR A 133 -17.65 15.98 12.58
C TYR A 133 -16.66 15.07 11.84
N ARG A 134 -16.73 15.00 10.50
CA ARG A 134 -15.92 14.10 9.68
C ARG A 134 -14.42 14.23 9.95
N MET A 135 -13.92 15.46 10.01
CA MET A 135 -12.48 15.74 10.13
C MET A 135 -11.96 15.43 11.53
N LEU A 136 -12.76 15.72 12.57
CA LEU A 136 -12.43 15.38 13.96
C LEU A 136 -12.44 13.87 14.19
N ILE A 137 -13.46 13.17 13.71
CA ILE A 137 -13.59 11.73 13.92
C ILE A 137 -12.54 10.96 13.11
N PHE A 138 -12.23 11.42 11.88
CA PHE A 138 -11.15 10.85 11.10
C PHE A 138 -9.78 10.98 11.80
N GLY A 139 -9.43 12.20 12.25
CA GLY A 139 -8.19 12.42 13.02
C GLY A 139 -8.15 11.63 14.32
N ALA A 140 -9.26 11.60 15.07
CA ALA A 140 -9.38 10.83 16.30
C ALA A 140 -9.22 9.32 16.05
N SER A 141 -9.83 8.78 14.99
CA SER A 141 -9.69 7.38 14.61
C SER A 141 -8.24 7.00 14.31
N MET A 142 -7.49 7.92 13.68
CA MET A 142 -6.09 7.69 13.35
C MET A 142 -5.20 7.71 14.60
N VAL A 143 -5.40 8.69 15.48
CA VAL A 143 -4.67 8.77 16.76
C VAL A 143 -4.99 7.56 17.64
N LEU A 144 -6.27 7.16 17.74
CA LEU A 144 -6.70 6.01 18.51
C LEU A 144 -6.00 4.72 18.02
N MET A 145 -5.88 4.54 16.70
CA MET A 145 -5.19 3.38 16.13
C MET A 145 -3.68 3.38 16.39
N MET A 146 -3.01 4.53 16.30
CA MET A 146 -1.60 4.66 16.68
C MET A 146 -1.36 4.28 18.14
N VAL A 147 -2.30 4.63 19.03
CA VAL A 147 -2.24 4.30 20.46
C VAL A 147 -2.51 2.81 20.72
N PHE A 148 -3.50 2.21 20.04
CA PHE A 148 -3.91 0.84 20.35
C PHE A 148 -2.93 -0.21 19.83
N ARG A 149 -2.30 -0.06 18.64
CA ARG A 149 -1.20 -0.92 18.19
C ARG A 149 -0.39 -0.29 17.04
N PRO A 150 0.85 0.18 17.28
CA PRO A 150 1.71 0.77 16.24
C PRO A 150 2.28 -0.23 15.22
N GLN A 151 1.95 -1.53 15.33
CA GLN A 151 2.47 -2.59 14.44
C GLN A 151 1.46 -3.03 13.35
N GLY A 152 0.27 -2.41 13.27
CA GLY A 152 -0.77 -2.71 12.28
C GLY A 152 -1.71 -3.87 12.67
N LEU A 153 -2.83 -4.00 11.94
CA LEU A 153 -3.92 -4.96 12.24
C LEU A 153 -3.53 -6.44 12.14
N VAL A 154 -2.58 -6.79 11.30
CA VAL A 154 -2.12 -8.17 11.09
C VAL A 154 -0.60 -8.20 11.21
N SER A 155 -0.12 -8.59 12.39
CA SER A 155 1.32 -8.77 12.63
C SER A 155 1.84 -9.86 11.70
N HIS A 156 2.93 -9.55 11.01
CA HIS A 156 3.63 -10.50 10.15
C HIS A 156 4.05 -11.69 11.02
N VAL A 157 3.44 -12.87 10.79
CA VAL A 157 3.94 -14.11 11.38
C VAL A 157 5.38 -14.25 10.92
N ASN A 158 6.31 -14.13 11.87
CA ASN A 158 7.73 -14.35 11.67
C ASN A 158 7.92 -15.75 11.10
N LYS A 159 8.07 -15.87 9.77
CA LYS A 159 8.77 -17.02 9.22
C LYS A 159 10.22 -16.81 9.57
N HIS A 160 10.62 -17.45 10.67
CA HIS A 160 12.01 -17.60 11.09
C HIS A 160 12.78 -18.23 9.92
N PHE A 161 13.37 -17.41 9.03
CA PHE A 161 14.31 -17.89 8.03
C PHE A 161 15.63 -18.15 8.75
N GLN A 162 15.68 -19.34 9.34
CA GLN A 162 16.81 -19.86 10.07
C GLN A 162 18.04 -19.92 9.16
N LYS A 163 19.03 -19.08 9.50
CA LYS A 163 20.49 -19.30 9.41
C LYS A 163 20.95 -20.34 8.38
N SER A 164 21.33 -19.90 7.17
CA SER A 164 22.08 -20.77 6.23
C SER A 164 23.36 -20.13 5.65
N CYS A 165 23.76 -18.93 6.10
CA CYS A 165 24.94 -18.25 5.53
C CYS A 165 26.19 -18.25 6.43
N ILE A 166 26.24 -19.02 7.52
CA ILE A 166 27.43 -19.09 8.42
C ILE A 166 28.22 -20.41 8.24
N THR A 167 27.96 -21.19 7.18
CA THR A 167 28.73 -22.43 6.99
C THR A 167 28.82 -22.80 5.51
N LYS A 168 29.74 -22.14 4.81
CA LYS A 168 30.66 -22.75 3.82
C LYS A 168 31.68 -21.73 3.36
#